data_AF-A0AAQ4QUA8-F1
#
_entry.id   AF-A0AAQ4QUA8-F1
#
_cell.length_a   1.000
_cell.length_b   1.000
_cell.length_c   1.000
_cell.angle_alpha   90.00
_cell.angle_beta   90.00
_cell.angle_gamma   90.00
#
_symmetry.space_group_name_H-M   'P 1'
#
loop_
_entity.id
_entity.type
_entity.pdbx_description
1 polymer ?
#
loop_
_entity_poly.entity_id
_entity_poly.type
_entity_poly.pdbx_seq_one_letter_code
_entity_poly.pdbx_strand_id
1 'polypeptide(L)' 'MSLFQSALDFLAGPGSLGAASRDQNDFVGQVVELGDMKLRIKRVIAEGERRPAAR' A
#
# COMPACT_ATOMS: atom_id res chain seq x y z
N MET A 1 -2.50 7.60 24.85
CA MET A 1 -1.34 7.77 23.94
C MET A 1 -1.41 9.17 23.34
N SER A 2 -0.29 9.90 23.31
CA SER A 2 -0.24 11.33 22.94
C SER A 2 -0.42 11.53 21.43
N LEU A 3 -1.22 12.52 21.02
CA LEU A 3 -1.42 12.91 19.62
C LEU A 3 -0.09 13.24 18.91
N PHE A 4 0.87 13.77 19.66
CA PHE A 4 2.20 14.06 19.14
C PHE A 4 2.94 12.79 18.73
N GLN A 5 2.76 11.68 19.44
CA GLN A 5 3.38 10.40 19.09
C GLN A 5 2.76 9.80 17.83
N SER A 6 1.44 9.92 17.65
CA SER A 6 0.74 9.50 16.41
C SER A 6 1.15 10.31 15.19
N ALA A 7 1.36 11.62 15.34
CA ALA A 7 1.83 12.48 14.25
C ALA A 7 3.29 12.21 13.89
N LEU A 8 4.12 11.88 14.89
CA LEU A 8 5.53 11.57 14.69
C LEU A 8 5.71 10.18 14.07
N ASP A 9 4.91 9.18 14.44
CA ASP A 9 4.88 7.88 13.76
C ASP A 9 4.34 7.99 12.32
N PHE A 10 3.39 8.90 12.06
CA PHE A 10 2.92 9.20 10.70
C PHE A 10 4.01 9.87 9.85
N LEU A 11 4.82 10.75 10.44
CA LEU A 11 5.91 11.44 9.76
C LEU A 11 7.18 10.57 9.62
N ALA A 12 7.46 9.69 10.58
CA ALA A 12 8.63 8.81 10.62
C ALA A 12 8.40 7.44 9.96
N GLY A 13 7.20 7.18 9.42
CA GLY A 13 6.91 6.03 8.57
C GLY A 13 7.87 5.96 7.38
N PRO A 14 8.11 4.75 6.82
CA PRO A 14 9.13 4.49 5.80
C PRO A 14 8.77 5.16 4.46
N GLY A 15 9.02 6.46 4.37
CA GLY A 15 8.66 7.29 3.22
C GLY A 15 9.00 8.78 3.38
N SER A 16 9.86 9.16 4.33
CA SER A 16 10.19 10.55 4.71
C SER A 16 10.77 11.46 3.60
N LEU A 17 10.88 11.03 2.34
CA LEU A 17 11.29 11.91 1.25
C LEU A 17 10.61 11.49 -0.06
N GLY A 18 9.61 12.27 -0.47
CA GLY A 18 9.29 12.44 -1.88
C GLY A 18 7.94 11.90 -2.32
N ALA A 19 7.08 12.87 -2.67
CA ALA A 19 5.92 12.73 -3.53
C ALA A 19 4.70 12.03 -2.93
N ALA A 20 3.71 12.87 -2.61
CA ALA A 20 2.32 12.57 -2.85
C ALA A 20 2.14 12.05 -4.30
N SER A 21 2.28 10.76 -4.52
CA SER A 21 1.81 10.10 -5.73
C SER A 21 0.45 9.54 -5.39
N ARG A 22 -0.54 10.41 -5.60
CA ARG A 22 -1.99 10.12 -5.58
C ARG A 22 -2.38 9.32 -6.84
N ASP A 23 -1.49 8.41 -7.28
CA ASP A 23 -1.51 7.71 -8.57
C ASP A 23 -1.78 6.21 -8.35
N GLN A 24 -3.03 5.90 -7.97
CA GLN A 24 -3.79 4.67 -8.31
C GLN A 24 -3.14 3.27 -8.17
N ASN A 25 -1.94 3.14 -7.58
CA ASN A 25 -1.18 1.89 -7.48
C ASN A 25 -0.61 1.70 -6.08
N ASP A 26 -1.43 1.96 -5.05
CA ASP A 26 -1.03 2.01 -3.64
C ASP A 26 -0.27 0.76 -3.15
N PHE A 27 -0.48 -0.38 -3.80
CA PHE A 27 0.13 -1.65 -3.42
C PHE A 27 1.54 -1.88 -4.00
N VAL A 28 1.97 -1.16 -5.04
CA VAL A 28 3.29 -1.36 -5.66
C VAL A 28 4.40 -0.94 -4.69
N GLY A 29 5.42 -1.79 -4.53
CA GLY A 29 6.54 -1.58 -3.61
C GLY A 29 6.30 -2.16 -2.22
N GLN A 30 5.04 -2.40 -1.83
CA GLN A 30 4.68 -3.02 -0.54
C GLN A 30 5.02 -4.52 -0.51
N VAL A 31 5.20 -5.04 0.70
CA VAL A 31 5.34 -6.48 0.97
C VAL A 31 4.04 -6.99 1.59
N VAL A 32 3.47 -8.04 1.03
CA VAL A 32 2.24 -8.69 1.52
C VAL A 32 2.55 -10.10 2.00
N GLU A 33 1.87 -10.54 3.05
CA GLU A 33 1.99 -11.89 3.60
C GLU A 33 0.82 -12.75 3.09
N LEU A 34 1.14 -13.94 2.58
CA LEU A 34 0.19 -14.92 2.04
C LEU A 34 0.55 -16.30 2.63
N GLY A 35 -0.09 -16.65 3.75
CA GLY A 35 0.31 -17.80 4.54
C GLY A 35 1.77 -17.64 5.01
N ASP A 36 2.61 -18.62 4.71
CA ASP A 36 4.04 -18.61 5.08
C ASP A 36 4.92 -17.81 4.09
N MET A 37 4.34 -17.22 3.05
CA MET A 37 5.06 -16.49 2.00
C MET A 37 5.02 -14.97 2.21
N LYS A 38 6.15 -14.30 1.96
CA LYS A 38 6.24 -12.84 1.87
C LYS A 38 6.53 -12.40 0.43
N LEU A 39 5.60 -11.66 -0.17
CA LEU A 39 5.69 -11.25 -1.57
C LEU A 39 5.79 -9.73 -1.71
N ARG A 40 6.79 -9.25 -2.44
CA ARG A 40 6.90 -7.83 -2.79
C ARG A 40 6.19 -7.55 -4.10
N ILE A 41 5.27 -6.60 -4.09
CA ILE A 41 4.53 -6.20 -5.29
C ILE A 41 5.43 -5.30 -6.14
N LYS A 42 5.70 -5.73 -7.38
CA LYS A 42 6.64 -5.02 -8.27
C LYS A 42 5.98 -4.04 -9.23
N ARG A 43 4.79 -4.37 -9.74
CA ARG A 43 4.03 -3.56 -10.70
C ARG A 43 2.61 -4.08 -10.82
N VAL A 44 1.70 -3.22 -11.28
CA VAL A 44 0.38 -3.64 -11.74
C VAL A 44 0.48 -4.24 -13.14
N ILE A 45 -0.32 -5.27 -13.39
CA ILE A 45 -0.34 -6.01 -14.67
C ILE A 45 -1.67 -5.85 -15.41
N ALA A 46 -2.74 -5.48 -14.71
CA ALA A 46 -4.06 -5.22 -15.26
C ALA A 46 -4.88 -4.39 -14.26
N GLU A 47 -5.73 -3.52 -14.80
CA GLU A 47 -6.74 -2.74 -14.07
C GLU A 47 -8.13 -3.11 -14.61
N GLY A 48 -9.18 -3.02 -13.77
CA GLY A 48 -10.54 -3.28 -14.24
C GLY A 48 -11.56 -3.52 -13.14
N GLU A 49 -12.82 -3.20 -13.42
CA GLU A 49 -13.94 -3.45 -12.53
C GLU A 49 -14.24 -4.95 -12.44
N ARG A 50 -14.21 -5.49 -11.23
CA ARG A 50 -14.63 -6.87 -10.96
C ARG A 50 -16.14 -6.97 -11.16
N ARG A 51 -16.58 -7.40 -12.33
CA ARG A 51 -17.99 -7.77 -12.53
C ARG A 51 -18.32 -8.95 -11.61
N PRO A 52 -19.41 -8.88 -10.82
CA PRO A 52 -19.87 -10.02 -10.04
C PRO A 52 -20.19 -11.16 -11.01
N ALA A 53 -19.71 -12.37 -10.68
CA ALA A 53 -20.07 -13.57 -11.45
C ALA A 53 -21.60 -13.67 -11.45
N ALA A 54 -22.19 -13.68 -12.65
CA ALA A 54 -23.63 -13.89 -12.80
C ALA A 54 -23.99 -15.20 -12.08
N ARG A 55 -24.96 -15.12 -11.17
CA ARG A 55 -25.45 -16.24 -10.36
C ARG A 55 -26.09 -17.32 -11.23
#